data_AF-A0A4S1FQL2-F1
#
_entry.id   AF-A0A4S1FQL2-F1
#
_cell.length_a   1.000
_cell.length_b   1.000
_cell.length_c   1.000
_cell.angle_alpha   90.00
_cell.angle_beta   90.00
_cell.angle_gamma   90.00
#
_symmetry.space_group_name_H-M   'P 1'
#
loop_
_entity.id
_entity.type
_entity.pdbx_description
1 polymer ?
#
loop_
_entity_poly.entity_id
_entity_poly.type
_entity_poly.pdbx_seq_one_letter_code
_entity_poly.pdbx_strand_id
1 'polypeptide(L)' 'MSPELIWIEMARLVETSTAWEVRFRRYDRLIDSGLSCEEAAQIVAQSEADALLMLAARAETERQAA' A
#
# COMPACT_ATOMS: atom_id res chain seq x y z
N MET A 1 -10.46 12.50 -8.15
CA MET A 1 -9.08 12.10 -7.81
C MET A 1 -9.08 11.63 -6.38
N SER A 2 -8.70 10.37 -6.13
CA SER A 2 -8.72 9.79 -4.79
C SER A 2 -7.52 10.28 -3.96
N PRO A 3 -7.65 10.40 -2.63
CA PRO A 3 -6.53 10.76 -1.75
C PRO A 3 -5.33 9.82 -1.92
N GLU A 4 -5.58 8.53 -2.07
CA GLU A 4 -4.55 7.49 -2.20
C GLU A 4 -3.68 7.73 -3.43
N LEU A 5 -4.30 8.12 -4.54
CA LEU A 5 -3.59 8.43 -5.78
C LEU A 5 -2.66 9.63 -5.59
N ILE A 6 -3.16 10.71 -4.96
CA ILE A 6 -2.36 11.91 -4.69
C ILE A 6 -1.11 11.55 -3.86
N TRP A 7 -1.28 10.69 -2.85
CA TRP A 7 -0.18 10.28 -1.98
C TRP A 7 0.88 9.47 -2.72
N ILE A 8 0.45 8.52 -3.56
CA ILE A 8 1.37 7.71 -4.37
C ILE A 8 2.15 8.60 -5.34
N GLU A 9 1.47 9.50 -6.06
CA GLU A 9 2.13 10.39 -7.01
C GLU A 9 3.08 11.37 -6.34
N MET A 10 2.72 11.94 -5.18
CA MET A 10 3.63 12.79 -4.40
C MET A 10 4.83 12.03 -3.88
N ALA A 11 4.64 10.80 -3.38
CA ALA A 11 5.73 9.96 -2.92
C ALA A 11 6.72 9.62 -4.05
N ARG A 12 6.24 9.36 -5.28
CA ARG A 12 7.13 9.09 -6.43
C ARG A 12 8.14 10.21 -6.69
N LEU A 13 7.80 11.45 -6.35
CA LEU A 13 8.65 12.61 -6.59
C LEU A 13 9.77 12.78 -5.55
N VAL A 14 9.59 12.24 -4.34
CA VAL A 14 10.44 12.58 -3.19
C VAL A 14 10.98 11.38 -2.41
N GLU A 15 10.37 10.20 -2.55
CA GLU A 15 10.72 9.00 -1.78
C GLU A 15 11.54 8.01 -2.60
N THR A 16 12.70 7.64 -2.05
CA THR A 16 13.58 6.60 -2.59
C THR A 16 13.83 5.52 -1.54
N SER A 17 12.75 4.91 -1.07
CA SER A 17 12.81 3.80 -0.12
C SER A 17 12.42 2.47 -0.78
N THR A 18 13.03 1.38 -0.33
CA THR A 18 12.72 0.03 -0.84
C THR A 18 11.27 -0.37 -0.63
N ALA A 19 10.62 0.15 0.42
CA ALA A 19 9.19 -0.06 0.67
C ALA A 19 8.33 0.65 -0.39
N TRP A 20 8.65 1.91 -0.70
CA TRP A 20 7.97 2.66 -1.75
C TRP A 20 8.21 2.07 -3.14
N GLU A 21 9.41 1.58 -3.44
CA GLU A 21 9.69 0.87 -4.70
C GLU A 21 8.84 -0.40 -4.90
N VAL A 22 8.59 -1.16 -3.83
CA VAL A 22 7.69 -2.31 -3.90
C VAL A 22 6.25 -1.84 -4.14
N ARG A 23 5.84 -0.79 -3.45
CA ARG A 23 4.50 -0.19 -3.59
C ARG A 23 4.27 0.31 -5.02
N PHE A 24 5.19 1.09 -5.58
CA PHE A 24 5.11 1.61 -6.95
C PHE A 24 5.08 0.48 -7.99
N ARG A 25 5.90 -0.57 -7.82
CA ARG A 25 5.85 -1.74 -8.71
C ARG A 25 4.51 -2.47 -8.68
N ARG A 26 3.85 -2.55 -7.52
CA ARG A 26 2.50 -3.13 -7.43
C ARG A 26 1.47 -2.25 -8.13
N TYR A 27 1.55 -0.94 -7.91
CA TYR A 27 0.70 0.04 -8.56
C TYR A 27 0.84 0.00 -10.09
N ASP A 28 2.07 0.01 -10.62
CA ASP A 28 2.35 -0.04 -12.05
C ASP A 28 1.78 -1.32 -12.68
N ARG A 29 1.93 -2.48 -12.02
CA ARG A 29 1.35 -3.75 -12.50
C ARG A 29 -0.18 -3.71 -12.60
N LEU A 30 -0.86 -3.02 -11.68
CA LEU A 30 -2.31 -2.90 -11.71
C LEU A 30 -2.75 -2.04 -12.89
N ILE A 31 -2.04 -0.94 -13.16
CA ILE A 31 -2.26 -0.12 -14.35
C ILE A 31 -1.99 -0.93 -15.62
N ASP A 32 -0.88 -1.66 -15.69
CA ASP A 32 -0.53 -2.51 -16.83
C ASP A 32 -1.59 -3.59 -17.08
N SER A 33 -2.31 -4.03 -16.03
CA SER A 33 -3.43 -4.96 -16.13
C SER A 33 -4.77 -4.32 -16.53
N GLY A 34 -4.79 -3.00 -16.74
CA GLY A 34 -5.93 -2.24 -17.25
C GLY A 34 -6.78 -1.54 -16.20
N LEU A 35 -6.33 -1.48 -14.94
CA LEU A 35 -7.03 -0.70 -13.91
C LEU A 35 -6.76 0.80 -14.09
N SER A 36 -7.73 1.62 -13.65
CA SER A 36 -7.49 3.05 -13.53
C SER A 36 -6.47 3.35 -12.44
N CYS A 37 -5.83 4.53 -12.54
CA CYS A 37 -4.92 5.04 -11.52
C CYS A 37 -5.58 5.08 -10.13
N GLU A 38 -6.86 5.49 -10.07
CA GLU A 38 -7.62 5.52 -8.82
C GLU A 38 -7.85 4.13 -8.22
N GLU A 39 -8.29 3.16 -9.02
CA GLU A 39 -8.51 1.78 -8.55
C GLU A 39 -7.20 1.13 -8.10
N ALA A 40 -6.13 1.30 -8.87
CA ALA A 40 -4.80 0.79 -8.53
C ALA A 40 -4.30 1.40 -7.20
N ALA A 41 -4.48 2.70 -7.00
CA ALA A 41 -4.09 3.38 -5.77
C ALA A 41 -4.86 2.86 -4.55
N GLN A 42 -6.18 2.69 -4.68
CA GLN A 42 -7.03 2.17 -3.62
C GLN A 42 -6.66 0.74 -3.22
N ILE A 43 -6.43 -0.14 -4.20
CA ILE A 43 -6.05 -1.54 -3.94
C ILE A 43 -4.72 -1.60 -3.17
N VAL A 44 -3.73 -0.82 -3.60
CA VAL A 44 -2.42 -0.79 -2.96
C VAL A 44 -2.53 -0.26 -1.53
N ALA A 45 -3.24 0.85 -1.33
CA ALA A 45 -3.45 1.43 0.00
C ALA A 45 -4.20 0.46 0.94
N GLN A 46 -5.26 -0.19 0.45
CA GLN A 46 -6.02 -1.15 1.23
C GLN A 46 -5.18 -2.37 1.62
N SER A 47 -4.38 -2.90 0.69
CA SER A 47 -3.54 -4.08 0.95
C SER A 47 -2.53 -3.86 2.09
N GLU A 48 -2.14 -2.61 2.32
CA GLU A 48 -1.19 -2.24 3.36
C GLU A 48 -1.87 -1.96 4.70
N ALA A 49 -3.05 -1.33 4.66
CA ALA A 49 -3.89 -1.23 5.83
C ALA A 49 -4.20 -2.63 6.39
N ASP A 50 -4.55 -3.58 5.51
CA ASP A 50 -4.82 -4.97 5.89
C ASP A 50 -3.56 -5.66 6.48
N ALA A 51 -2.40 -5.46 5.86
CA ALA A 51 -1.14 -6.01 6.37
C ALA A 51 -0.78 -5.47 7.78
N LEU A 52 -0.98 -4.17 8.01
CA LEU A 52 -0.77 -3.55 9.32
C LEU A 52 -1.73 -4.08 10.37
N LEU A 53 -3.01 -4.25 10.01
CA LEU A 53 -4.02 -4.85 10.89
C LEU A 53 -3.66 -6.29 11.27
N MET A 54 -3.18 -7.11 10.32
CA MET A 54 -2.74 -8.48 10.60
C MET A 54 -1.53 -8.52 11.54
N LEU A 55 -0.55 -7.63 11.34
CA LEU A 55 0.62 -7.54 12.22
C LEU A 55 0.23 -7.10 13.64
N ALA A 56 -0.67 -6.13 13.76
CA ALA A 56 -1.19 -5.69 15.06
C ALA A 56 -1.96 -6.81 15.78
N ALA A 57 -2.83 -7.52 15.06
CA ALA A 57 -3.59 -8.65 15.61
C ALA A 57 -2.67 -9.78 16.09
N ARG A 58 -1.60 -10.07 15.34
CA ARG A 58 -0.59 -11.06 15.74
C ARG A 58 0.14 -10.65 17.02
N ALA A 59 0.59 -9.40 17.10
CA ALA A 59 1.30 -8.89 18.28
C ALA A 59 0.42 -8.96 19.54
N GLU A 60 -0.88 -8.67 19.42
CA GLU A 60 -1.82 -8.79 20.54
C GLU A 60 -2.03 -10.26 20.96
N THR A 61 -2.11 -11.18 19.99
CA THR A 61 -2.22 -12.62 20.28
C THR A 61 -0.99 -13.14 21.03
N GLU A 62 0.21 -12.72 20.61
CA GLU A 62 1.47 -13.08 21.27
C GLU A 62 1.55 -12.51 22.70
N ARG A 63 1.02 -11.30 22.93
CA ARG A 63 0.95 -10.68 24.26
C ARG A 63 -0.01 -11.39 25.20
N GLN A 64 -1.15 -11.87 24.71
CA GLN A 64 -2.15 -12.58 25.51
C GLN A 64 -1.71 -14.01 25.87
N ALA A 65 -0.77 -14.58 25.11
CA ALA A 65 -0.23 -15.91 25.33
C ALA A 65 0.99 -15.95 26.27
N ALA A 66 1.51 -14.78 26.70
CA ALA A 66 2.66 -14.62 27.58
C ALA A 66 2.23 -14.27 29.02
#